data_AF-A0A2V8J0C7-F1
#
_entry.id   AF-A0A2V8J0C7-F1
#
_cell.length_a   1.000
_cell.length_b   1.000
_cell.length_c   1.000
_cell.angle_alpha   90.00
_cell.angle_beta   90.00
_cell.angle_gamma   90.00
#
_symmetry.space_group_name_H-M   'P 1'
#
loop_
_entity.id
_entity.type
_entity.pdbx_description
1 polymer ?
#
loop_
_entity_poly.entity_id
_entity_poly.type
_entity_poly.pdbx_seq_one_letter_code
_entity_poly.pdbx_strand_id
1 'polypeptide(L)'
;MISSESLAKACSEVGKYSDEQMVGEFDRFFRAQPAICDFVVESTHDSGQKVQELSLFLSYMIFKAAETDSAGSVTQLSPATIQAGYRETELWMERLSQADAAELHASIAASLQRDSEPHLLQYVISELNEPMDDGSELNEEEKGEVFFVVKTVIESLKTQSKGRIIEVD
;
A
#
# COMPACT_ATOMS: atom_id res chain seq x y z
N MET A 1 7.16 -9.34 6.07
CA MET A 1 7.96 -8.14 6.37
C MET A 1 8.88 -7.92 5.20
N ILE A 2 8.46 -7.05 4.31
CA ILE A 2 9.22 -6.57 3.17
C ILE A 2 10.41 -5.78 3.73
N SER A 3 11.62 -6.19 3.32
CA SER A 3 12.85 -5.55 3.75
C SER A 3 12.98 -4.13 3.17
N SER A 4 13.62 -3.24 3.93
CA SER A 4 13.99 -1.90 3.44
C SER A 4 14.89 -1.96 2.19
N GLU A 5 15.73 -2.99 2.08
CA GLU A 5 16.56 -3.25 0.91
C GLU A 5 15.72 -3.58 -0.33
N SER A 6 14.71 -4.45 -0.19
CA SER A 6 13.82 -4.78 -1.31
C SER A 6 12.99 -3.59 -1.76
N LEU A 7 12.51 -2.76 -0.83
CA LEU A 7 11.84 -1.51 -1.13
C LEU A 7 12.77 -0.53 -1.86
N ALA A 8 13.98 -0.30 -1.35
CA ALA A 8 14.96 0.59 -1.98
C ALA A 8 15.34 0.11 -3.39
N LYS A 9 15.48 -1.21 -3.58
CA LYS A 9 15.73 -1.81 -4.88
C LYS A 9 14.56 -1.61 -5.84
N ALA A 10 13.32 -1.82 -5.38
CA ALA A 10 12.12 -1.54 -6.17
C ALA A 10 12.06 -0.07 -6.60
N CYS A 11 12.27 0.89 -5.69
CA CYS A 11 12.31 2.32 -6.01
C CYS A 11 13.42 2.65 -7.02
N SER A 12 14.63 2.08 -6.84
CA SER A 12 15.74 2.31 -7.76
C SER A 12 15.50 1.72 -9.16
N GLU A 13 14.75 0.62 -9.25
CA GLU A 13 14.40 0.00 -10.51
C GLU A 13 13.32 0.81 -11.24
N VAL A 14 12.23 1.13 -10.54
CA VAL A 14 11.10 1.91 -11.08
C VAL A 14 11.54 3.30 -11.52
N GLY A 15 12.40 3.98 -10.75
CA GLY A 15 12.95 5.29 -11.12
C GLY A 15 13.84 5.29 -12.37
N LYS A 16 14.14 4.13 -12.97
CA LYS A 16 14.89 4.01 -14.23
C LYS A 16 14.00 3.62 -15.42
N TYR A 17 12.73 3.35 -15.18
CA TYR A 17 11.83 2.92 -16.25
C TYR A 17 11.53 4.09 -17.20
N SER A 18 11.47 3.79 -18.49
CA SER A 18 10.80 4.68 -19.45
C SER A 18 9.28 4.60 -19.28
N ASP A 19 8.57 5.56 -19.87
CA ASP A 19 7.11 5.55 -19.89
C ASP A 19 6.56 4.25 -20.49
N GLU A 20 7.16 3.71 -21.56
CA GLU A 20 6.72 2.44 -22.13
C GLU A 20 6.94 1.25 -21.18
N GLN A 21 8.03 1.27 -20.41
CA GLN A 21 8.28 0.25 -19.40
C GLN A 21 7.30 0.34 -18.24
N MET A 22 6.99 1.56 -17.78
CA MET A 22 5.97 1.80 -16.76
C MET A 22 4.60 1.27 -17.20
N VAL A 23 4.19 1.58 -18.44
CA VAL A 23 2.93 1.06 -19.01
C VAL A 23 2.92 -0.47 -18.98
N GLY A 24 4.01 -1.12 -19.44
CA GLY A 24 4.12 -2.58 -19.43
C GLY A 24 4.05 -3.20 -18.03
N GLU A 25 4.65 -2.55 -17.03
CA GLU A 25 4.63 -3.02 -15.65
C GLU A 25 3.27 -2.82 -14.98
N PHE A 26 2.57 -1.71 -15.24
CA PHE A 26 1.19 -1.55 -14.78
C PHE A 26 0.28 -2.61 -15.40
N ASP A 27 0.44 -2.88 -16.70
CA ASP A 27 -0.27 -3.94 -17.41
C ASP A 27 -0.06 -5.33 -16.75
N ARG A 28 1.19 -5.61 -16.36
CA ARG A 28 1.55 -6.83 -15.62
C ARG A 28 0.93 -6.85 -14.24
N PHE A 29 0.95 -5.72 -13.53
CA PHE A 29 0.35 -5.57 -12.21
C PHE A 29 -1.17 -5.80 -12.25
N PHE A 30 -1.89 -5.19 -13.19
CA PHE A 30 -3.33 -5.39 -13.39
C PHE A 30 -3.68 -6.86 -13.61
N ARG A 31 -2.87 -7.59 -14.39
CA ARG A 31 -3.05 -9.03 -14.63
C ARG A 31 -2.68 -9.89 -13.42
N ALA A 32 -1.66 -9.50 -12.66
CA ALA A 32 -1.17 -10.25 -11.51
C ALA A 32 -2.01 -10.05 -10.24
N GLN A 33 -2.62 -8.87 -10.09
CA GLN A 33 -3.34 -8.47 -8.88
C GLN A 33 -4.66 -7.74 -9.21
N PRO A 34 -5.57 -8.34 -10.00
CA PRO A 34 -6.80 -7.68 -10.43
C PRO A 34 -7.66 -7.22 -9.24
N ALA A 35 -7.74 -8.01 -8.16
CA ALA A 35 -8.51 -7.65 -6.97
C ALA A 35 -7.99 -6.41 -6.24
N ILE A 36 -6.67 -6.12 -6.28
CA ILE A 36 -6.12 -4.87 -5.74
C ILE A 36 -6.59 -3.71 -6.61
N CYS A 37 -6.48 -3.86 -7.92
CA CYS A 37 -6.81 -2.81 -8.88
C CYS A 37 -8.29 -2.45 -8.84
N ASP A 38 -9.17 -3.45 -8.82
CA ASP A 38 -10.62 -3.25 -8.68
C ASP A 38 -10.92 -2.49 -7.38
N PHE A 39 -10.34 -2.92 -6.26
CA PHE A 39 -10.51 -2.25 -4.97
C PHE A 39 -10.05 -0.78 -4.99
N VAL A 40 -8.86 -0.50 -5.53
CA VAL A 40 -8.33 0.87 -5.59
C VAL A 40 -9.25 1.75 -6.44
N VAL A 41 -9.67 1.27 -7.61
CA VAL A 41 -10.56 2.00 -8.51
C VAL A 41 -11.91 2.26 -7.86
N GLU A 42 -12.52 1.24 -7.24
CA GLU A 42 -13.80 1.38 -6.54
C GLU A 42 -13.69 2.32 -5.34
N SER A 43 -12.60 2.25 -4.56
CA SER A 43 -12.42 3.06 -3.35
C SER A 43 -12.13 4.53 -3.64
N THR A 44 -11.66 4.85 -4.84
CA THR A 44 -11.25 6.21 -5.22
C THR A 44 -12.10 6.79 -6.35
N HIS A 45 -13.21 6.13 -6.73
CA HIS A 45 -14.02 6.53 -7.88
C HIS A 45 -14.60 7.95 -7.78
N ASP A 46 -14.89 8.39 -6.55
CA ASP A 46 -15.41 9.73 -6.25
C ASP A 46 -14.30 10.74 -5.90
N SER A 47 -13.07 10.27 -5.67
CA SER A 47 -11.96 11.04 -5.09
C SER A 47 -11.13 11.84 -6.10
N GLY A 48 -11.58 11.91 -7.35
CA GLY A 48 -10.85 12.59 -8.43
C GLY A 48 -9.61 11.82 -8.93
N GLN A 49 -9.16 12.20 -10.13
CA GLN A 49 -8.14 11.45 -10.86
C GLN A 49 -6.80 11.34 -10.10
N LYS A 50 -6.38 12.40 -9.40
CA LYS A 50 -5.10 12.44 -8.70
C LYS A 50 -5.00 11.41 -7.57
N VAL A 51 -6.05 11.28 -6.76
CA VAL A 51 -6.13 10.31 -5.66
C VAL A 51 -6.08 8.88 -6.21
N GLN A 52 -6.84 8.62 -7.28
CA GLN A 52 -6.87 7.30 -7.92
C GLN A 52 -5.52 6.91 -8.51
N GLU A 53 -4.89 7.80 -9.28
CA GLU A 53 -3.60 7.55 -9.92
C GLU A 53 -2.48 7.31 -8.89
N LEU A 54 -2.41 8.15 -7.85
CA LEU A 54 -1.41 7.97 -6.79
C LEU A 54 -1.66 6.66 -6.01
N SER A 55 -2.92 6.35 -5.70
CA SER A 55 -3.26 5.10 -5.00
C SER A 55 -2.87 3.86 -5.81
N LEU A 56 -3.09 3.88 -7.14
CA LEU A 56 -2.68 2.81 -8.04
C LEU A 56 -1.15 2.69 -8.10
N PHE A 57 -0.45 3.82 -8.23
CA PHE A 57 1.01 3.85 -8.28
C PHE A 57 1.64 3.32 -6.99
N LEU A 58 1.19 3.79 -5.82
CA LEU A 58 1.70 3.31 -4.53
C LEU A 58 1.37 1.83 -4.30
N SER A 59 0.19 1.37 -4.74
CA SER A 59 -0.17 -0.05 -4.69
C SER A 59 0.75 -0.91 -5.56
N TYR A 60 1.08 -0.42 -6.76
CA TYR A 60 2.08 -1.05 -7.63
C TYR A 60 3.47 -1.08 -6.96
N MET A 61 3.90 0.02 -6.34
CA MET A 61 5.19 0.08 -5.63
C MET A 61 5.28 -0.94 -4.50
N ILE A 62 4.21 -1.11 -3.72
CA ILE A 62 4.12 -2.14 -2.69
C ILE A 62 4.19 -3.54 -3.28
N PHE A 63 3.46 -3.80 -4.37
CA PHE A 63 3.52 -5.07 -5.08
C PHE A 63 4.94 -5.36 -5.60
N LYS A 64 5.61 -4.38 -6.22
CA LYS A 64 6.97 -4.50 -6.74
C LYS A 64 7.98 -4.76 -5.61
N ALA A 65 7.82 -4.11 -4.47
CA ALA A 65 8.65 -4.36 -3.29
C ALA A 65 8.42 -5.78 -2.74
N ALA A 66 7.17 -6.25 -2.69
CA ALA A 66 6.82 -7.60 -2.26
C ALA A 66 7.39 -8.66 -3.22
N GLU A 67 7.33 -8.40 -4.52
CA GLU A 67 7.90 -9.25 -5.55
C GLU A 67 9.42 -9.32 -5.44
N THR A 68 10.07 -8.18 -5.18
CA THR A 68 11.52 -8.10 -5.00
C THR A 68 11.98 -8.92 -3.79
N ASP A 69 11.24 -8.82 -2.67
CA ASP A 69 11.54 -9.53 -1.42
C ASP A 69 11.29 -11.04 -1.52
N SER A 70 10.27 -11.45 -2.28
CA SER A 70 9.87 -12.85 -2.48
C SER A 70 10.59 -13.56 -3.64
N ALA A 71 11.67 -12.97 -4.18
CA ALA A 71 12.41 -13.47 -5.34
C ALA A 71 11.53 -13.71 -6.59
N GLY A 72 10.53 -12.85 -6.80
CA GLY A 72 9.71 -12.81 -8.01
C GLY A 72 8.34 -13.48 -7.91
N SER A 73 7.86 -13.87 -6.72
CA SER A 73 6.59 -14.57 -6.58
C SER A 73 5.71 -13.98 -5.47
N VAL A 74 4.73 -13.18 -5.88
CA VAL A 74 3.63 -12.70 -5.03
C VAL A 74 2.37 -13.46 -5.41
N THR A 75 1.70 -14.07 -4.43
CA THR A 75 0.45 -14.78 -4.71
C THR A 75 -0.64 -13.78 -5.07
N GLN A 76 -1.43 -14.07 -6.08
CA GLN A 76 -2.58 -13.23 -6.43
C GLN A 76 -3.56 -13.15 -5.25
N LEU A 77 -3.95 -11.93 -4.88
CA LEU A 77 -4.92 -11.69 -3.82
C LEU A 77 -6.35 -12.00 -4.30
N SER A 78 -7.15 -12.54 -3.40
CA SER A 78 -8.59 -12.71 -3.62
C SER A 78 -9.36 -11.49 -3.10
N PRO A 79 -10.57 -11.20 -3.62
CA PRO A 79 -11.42 -10.15 -3.07
C PRO A 79 -11.71 -10.32 -1.57
N ALA A 80 -11.84 -11.56 -1.09
CA ALA A 80 -12.02 -11.85 0.34
C ALA A 80 -10.79 -11.44 1.18
N THR A 81 -9.58 -11.60 0.64
CA THR A 81 -8.35 -11.15 1.29
C THR A 81 -8.29 -9.63 1.36
N ILE A 82 -8.69 -8.93 0.30
CA ILE A 82 -8.78 -7.46 0.30
C ILE A 82 -9.80 -6.99 1.34
N GLN A 83 -10.99 -7.60 1.39
CA GLN A 83 -12.01 -7.26 2.38
C GLN A 83 -11.51 -7.48 3.82
N ALA A 84 -10.70 -8.52 4.07
CA ALA A 84 -10.09 -8.72 5.38
C ALA A 84 -9.09 -7.59 5.71
N GLY A 85 -8.22 -7.22 4.77
CA GLY A 85 -7.29 -6.09 4.94
C GLY A 85 -8.02 -4.76 5.17
N TYR A 86 -9.15 -4.54 4.50
CA TYR A 86 -9.99 -3.35 4.67
C TYR A 86 -10.52 -3.27 6.10
N ARG A 87 -11.10 -4.36 6.61
CA ARG A 87 -11.61 -4.41 8.00
C ARG A 87 -10.52 -4.18 9.03
N GLU A 88 -9.35 -4.77 8.83
CA GLU A 88 -8.20 -4.53 9.73
C GLU A 88 -7.77 -3.05 9.71
N THR A 89 -7.86 -2.41 8.54
CA THR A 89 -7.56 -0.98 8.37
C THR A 89 -8.63 -0.09 9.05
N GLU A 90 -9.91 -0.42 8.93
CA GLU A 90 -10.99 0.25 9.67
C GLU A 90 -10.80 0.14 11.18
N LEU A 91 -10.57 -1.08 11.69
CA LEU A 91 -10.31 -1.32 13.11
C LEU A 91 -9.06 -0.57 13.61
N TRP A 92 -8.06 -0.39 12.75
CA TRP A 92 -6.91 0.45 13.05
C TRP A 92 -7.29 1.93 13.16
N MET A 93 -8.08 2.47 12.24
CA MET A 93 -8.56 3.85 12.33
C MET A 93 -9.43 4.09 13.55
N GLU A 94 -10.35 3.18 13.86
CA GLU A 94 -11.20 3.26 15.05
C GLU A 94 -10.35 3.36 16.32
N ARG A 95 -9.31 2.52 16.43
CA ARG A 95 -8.37 2.57 17.57
C ARG A 95 -7.64 3.91 17.66
N LEU A 96 -7.27 4.52 16.53
CA LEU A 96 -6.65 5.84 16.53
C LEU A 96 -7.64 6.94 16.91
N SER A 97 -8.89 6.87 16.45
CA SER A 97 -9.93 7.85 16.77
C SER A 97 -10.29 7.87 18.28
N GLN A 98 -10.04 6.76 18.96
CA GLN A 98 -10.25 6.60 20.41
C GLN A 98 -9.05 7.11 21.23
N ALA A 99 -7.91 7.40 20.60
CA ALA A 99 -6.75 7.95 21.29
C ALA A 99 -7.01 9.41 21.67
N ASP A 100 -6.61 9.80 22.89
CA ASP A 100 -6.69 11.19 23.31
C ASP A 100 -5.88 12.07 22.34
N ALA A 101 -6.39 13.26 22.01
CA ALA A 101 -5.73 14.16 21.05
C ALA A 101 -4.30 14.51 21.47
N ALA A 102 -4.03 14.55 22.78
CA ALA A 102 -2.69 14.77 23.34
C ALA A 102 -1.73 13.59 23.12
N GLU A 103 -2.26 12.38 22.93
CA GLU A 103 -1.51 11.14 22.75
C GLU A 103 -1.61 10.58 21.32
N LEU A 104 -2.35 11.25 20.43
CA LEU A 104 -2.63 10.79 19.07
C LEU A 104 -1.34 10.53 18.27
N HIS A 105 -0.39 11.47 18.30
CA HIS A 105 0.89 11.32 17.61
C HIS A 105 1.71 10.12 18.14
N ALA A 106 1.73 9.94 19.45
CA ALA A 106 2.41 8.81 20.08
C ALA A 106 1.70 7.47 19.78
N SER A 107 0.37 7.49 19.72
CA SER A 107 -0.47 6.33 19.38
C SER A 107 -0.32 5.91 17.93
N ILE A 108 -0.25 6.87 17.00
CA ILE A 108 0.07 6.65 15.59
C ILE A 108 1.47 6.02 15.49
N ALA A 109 2.50 6.66 16.07
CA ALA A 109 3.87 6.15 16.04
C ALA A 109 3.98 4.72 16.62
N ALA A 110 3.39 4.47 17.78
CA ALA A 110 3.38 3.16 18.43
C ALA A 110 2.56 2.13 17.65
N SER A 111 1.53 2.53 16.91
CA SER A 111 0.77 1.63 16.07
C SER A 111 1.50 1.29 14.78
N LEU A 112 2.15 2.26 14.13
CA LEU A 112 2.96 2.04 12.93
C LEU A 112 4.17 1.14 13.21
N GLN A 113 4.73 1.19 14.42
CA GLN A 113 5.80 0.27 14.85
C GLN A 113 5.30 -1.16 15.08
N ARG A 114 4.02 -1.35 15.42
CA ARG A 114 3.42 -2.67 15.67
C ARG A 114 2.87 -3.33 14.41
N ASP A 115 2.43 -2.54 13.43
CA ASP A 115 2.01 -3.06 12.13
C ASP A 115 3.24 -3.45 11.30
N SER A 116 3.26 -4.71 10.89
CA SER A 116 4.46 -5.44 10.50
C SER A 116 5.06 -5.07 9.13
N GLU A 117 4.84 -3.87 8.62
CA GLU A 117 5.48 -3.38 7.40
C GLU A 117 5.92 -1.89 7.55
N PRO A 118 6.73 -1.56 8.57
CA PRO A 118 7.05 -0.17 8.93
C PRO A 118 7.75 0.61 7.80
N HIS A 119 8.55 -0.07 6.99
CA HIS A 119 9.25 0.56 5.86
C HIS A 119 8.31 0.98 4.74
N LEU A 120 7.28 0.17 4.43
CA LEU A 120 6.27 0.53 3.44
C LEU A 120 5.43 1.70 3.92
N LEU A 121 5.00 1.67 5.18
CA LEU A 121 4.20 2.76 5.77
C LEU A 121 4.99 4.07 5.80
N GLN A 122 6.27 4.03 6.17
CA GLN A 122 7.12 5.21 6.14
C GLN A 122 7.27 5.74 4.71
N TYR A 123 7.49 4.87 3.72
CA TYR A 123 7.57 5.25 2.32
C TYR A 123 6.27 5.93 1.85
N VAL A 124 5.11 5.32 2.10
CA VAL A 124 3.81 5.90 1.74
C VAL A 124 3.62 7.27 2.37
N ILE A 125 3.94 7.44 3.66
CA ILE A 125 3.84 8.75 4.33
C ILE A 125 4.78 9.77 3.69
N SER A 126 5.99 9.37 3.29
CA SER A 126 6.90 10.26 2.58
C SER A 126 6.32 10.70 1.23
N GLU A 127 5.86 9.76 0.39
CA GLU A 127 5.30 10.08 -0.93
C GLU A 127 4.05 10.97 -0.84
N LEU A 128 3.19 10.78 0.18
CA LEU A 128 2.01 11.62 0.40
C LEU A 128 2.32 13.07 0.77
N ASN A 129 3.55 13.35 1.21
CA ASN A 129 3.99 14.70 1.56
C ASN A 129 4.90 15.34 0.51
N GLU A 130 5.22 14.61 -0.57
CA GLU A 130 5.91 15.17 -1.72
C GLU A 130 4.88 15.83 -2.68
N PRO A 131 5.24 16.95 -3.33
CA PRO A 131 4.43 17.51 -4.41
C PRO A 131 4.32 16.53 -5.58
N MET A 132 3.17 16.53 -6.25
CA MET A 132 2.94 15.79 -7.49
C MET A 132 3.81 16.35 -8.64
N ASP A 133 3.89 15.62 -9.75
CA ASP A 133 4.69 16.02 -10.93
C ASP A 133 4.31 17.40 -11.52
N ASP A 134 3.04 17.79 -11.39
CA ASP A 134 2.54 19.10 -11.82
C ASP A 134 2.78 20.23 -10.78
N GLY A 135 3.44 19.90 -9.67
CA GLY A 135 3.72 20.80 -8.54
C GLY A 135 2.54 21.03 -7.60
N SER A 136 1.40 20.36 -7.82
CA SER A 136 0.28 20.42 -6.88
C SER A 136 0.50 19.51 -5.68
N GLU A 137 -0.15 19.83 -4.56
CA GLU A 137 -0.13 19.02 -3.35
C GLU A 137 -1.52 18.44 -3.10
N LEU A 138 -1.57 17.24 -2.53
CA LEU A 138 -2.81 16.69 -1.97
C LEU A 138 -3.18 17.47 -0.70
N ASN A 139 -4.47 17.71 -0.52
CA ASN A 139 -4.99 18.20 0.75
C ASN A 139 -5.04 17.06 1.80
N GLU A 140 -5.28 17.40 3.06
CA GLU A 140 -5.25 16.43 4.16
C GLU A 140 -6.32 15.32 4.06
N GLU A 141 -7.48 15.62 3.47
CA GLU A 141 -8.53 14.62 3.21
C GLU A 141 -8.08 13.64 2.13
N GLU A 142 -7.58 14.15 1.00
CA GLU A 142 -7.02 13.33 -0.08
C GLU A 142 -5.85 12.46 0.39
N LYS A 143 -4.94 13.00 1.20
CA LYS A 143 -3.85 12.22 1.81
C LYS A 143 -4.38 11.09 2.69
N GLY A 144 -5.42 11.38 3.49
CA GLY A 144 -6.08 10.40 4.34
C GLY A 144 -6.69 9.26 3.53
N GLU A 145 -7.37 9.58 2.43
CA GLU A 145 -7.96 8.60 1.52
C GLU A 145 -6.91 7.70 0.87
N VAL A 146 -5.87 8.29 0.26
CA VAL A 146 -4.78 7.50 -0.34
C VAL A 146 -4.10 6.63 0.72
N PHE A 147 -3.80 7.17 1.90
CA PHE A 147 -3.20 6.40 2.98
C PHE A 147 -4.07 5.20 3.37
N PHE A 148 -5.38 5.38 3.52
CA PHE A 148 -6.31 4.33 3.88
C PHE A 148 -6.35 3.21 2.83
N VAL A 149 -6.46 3.57 1.55
CA VAL A 149 -6.46 2.62 0.42
C VAL A 149 -5.16 1.83 0.41
N VAL A 150 -4.03 2.53 0.48
CA VAL A 150 -2.70 1.91 0.38
C VAL A 150 -2.39 1.05 1.60
N LYS A 151 -2.79 1.48 2.81
CA LYS A 151 -2.69 0.64 4.02
C LYS A 151 -3.51 -0.64 3.89
N THR A 152 -4.70 -0.57 3.31
CA THR A 152 -5.53 -1.76 3.04
C THR A 152 -4.79 -2.76 2.14
N VAL A 153 -4.07 -2.27 1.12
CA VAL A 153 -3.23 -3.12 0.27
C VAL A 153 -2.10 -3.78 1.06
N ILE A 154 -1.40 -3.02 1.91
CA ILE A 154 -0.35 -3.54 2.79
C ILE A 154 -0.88 -4.65 3.71
N GLU A 155 -2.02 -4.43 4.37
CA GLU A 155 -2.63 -5.44 5.27
C GLU A 155 -3.08 -6.70 4.52
N SER A 156 -3.56 -6.52 3.29
CA SER A 156 -4.00 -7.64 2.44
C SER A 156 -2.83 -8.55 2.05
N LEU A 157 -1.68 -7.97 1.70
CA LEU A 157 -0.46 -8.72 1.38
C LEU A 157 0.12 -9.43 2.62
N LYS A 158 0.07 -8.79 3.79
CA LYS A 158 0.53 -9.37 5.06
C LYS A 158 -0.27 -10.62 5.46
N THR A 159 -1.58 -10.64 5.19
CA THR A 159 -2.47 -11.76 5.50
C THR A 159 -2.06 -13.04 4.75
N GLN A 160 -1.44 -12.93 3.57
CA GLN A 160 -0.87 -14.10 2.87
C GLN A 160 0.31 -14.73 3.61
N SER A 161 1.15 -13.94 4.30
CA SER A 161 2.34 -14.49 4.96
C SER A 161 2.00 -15.34 6.19
N LYS A 162 0.85 -15.10 6.83
CA LYS A 162 0.37 -15.85 8.00
C LYS A 162 -0.37 -17.15 7.63
N GLY A 163 -0.86 -17.30 6.41
CA GLY A 163 -1.55 -18.51 5.93
C GLY A 163 -0.61 -19.68 5.60
N ARG A 164 0.71 -19.46 5.64
CA ARG A 164 1.74 -20.46 5.34
C ARG A 164 2.13 -21.24 6.61
N ILE A 165 1.14 -21.72 7.37
CA ILE A 165 1.39 -22.72 8.42
C ILE A 165 1.53 -24.06 7.72
N ILE A 166 2.72 -24.62 7.87
CA ILE A 166 3.16 -25.91 7.35
C ILE A 166 2.19 -26.98 7.86
N GLU A 167 1.42 -27.63 6.98
CA GLU A 167 0.93 -28.97 7.25
C GLU A 167 2.17 -29.87 7.34
N VAL A 168 2.57 -30.18 8.57
CA VAL A 168 3.54 -31.23 8.86
C VAL A 168 2.72 -32.51 8.99
N ASP A 169 2.87 -33.40 8.01
CA ASP A 169 2.48 -34.82 8.12
C ASP A 169 3.18 -35.50 9.31
#